data_AF-A0A1I6VUG4-F1
#
_entry.id   AF-A0A1I6VUG4-F1
#
_cell.length_a   1.000
_cell.length_b   1.000
_cell.length_c   1.000
_cell.angle_alpha   90.00
_cell.angle_beta   90.00
_cell.angle_gamma   90.00
#
_symmetry.space_group_name_H-M   'P 1'
#
loop_
_entity.id
_entity.type
_entity.pdbx_description
1 polymer ?
#
loop_
_entity_poly.entity_id
_entity_poly.type
_entity_poly.pdbx_seq_one_letter_code
_entity_poly.pdbx_strand_id
1 'polypeptide(L)'
;MTDQPEAGAAARASNPFGVLDVRVPAPRGYPGQDSSRHARRLLGRAENPDRPGEDILRLLLGARGYGIERLPEPRAAAAGGRRRWCSVYEHAFLLADDSELCLYELEHDLTPDRRLVCEVYRDEVAAARAARRHARAVAAG
;
A
#
# COMPACT_ATOMS: atom_id res chain seq x y z
N MET A 1 69.52 1.60 -1.24
CA MET A 1 68.86 0.34 -0.83
C MET A 1 67.55 0.77 -0.20
N THR A 2 66.47 0.60 -0.96
CA THR A 2 65.17 1.25 -0.78
C THR A 2 64.49 0.78 0.50
N ASP A 3 64.19 1.71 1.39
CA ASP A 3 63.24 1.52 2.49
C ASP A 3 61.91 2.13 2.03
N GLN A 4 60.89 1.28 1.88
CA GLN A 4 59.50 1.72 1.73
C GLN A 4 58.90 1.85 3.14
N PRO A 5 58.21 2.95 3.46
CA PRO A 5 57.14 2.91 4.44
C PRO A 5 55.78 2.83 3.74
N GLU A 6 55.00 1.90 4.28
CA GLU A 6 53.70 1.45 3.82
C GLU A 6 52.66 2.56 3.69
N ALA A 7 51.83 2.39 2.67
CA ALA A 7 50.67 3.23 2.39
C ALA A 7 49.71 3.23 3.57
N GLY A 8 49.49 4.43 4.13
CA GLY A 8 48.47 4.69 5.11
C GLY A 8 47.11 4.21 4.61
N ALA A 9 46.54 3.26 5.35
CA ALA A 9 45.12 2.95 5.27
C ALA A 9 44.34 4.24 5.56
N ALA A 10 43.82 4.86 4.50
CA ALA A 10 42.91 5.98 4.62
C ALA A 10 41.69 5.48 5.40
N ALA A 11 41.63 5.93 6.66
CA ALA A 11 40.52 5.72 7.56
C ALA A 11 39.22 6.06 6.83
N ARG A 12 38.31 5.09 6.74
CA ARG A 12 36.91 5.35 6.49
C ARG A 12 36.48 6.37 7.54
N ALA A 13 36.23 7.60 7.12
CA ALA A 13 35.63 8.60 7.98
C ALA A 13 34.27 8.03 8.42
N SER A 14 34.22 7.52 9.65
CA SER A 14 32.97 7.32 10.38
C SER A 14 32.25 8.65 10.37
N ASN A 15 31.17 8.73 9.60
CA ASN A 15 30.26 9.87 9.69
C ASN A 15 29.48 9.69 11.00
N PRO A 16 29.74 10.47 12.06
CA PRO A 16 29.10 10.28 13.36
C PRO A 16 27.68 10.86 13.40
N PHE A 17 27.21 11.44 12.30
CA PHE A 17 25.85 11.91 12.12
C PHE A 17 25.15 10.98 11.15
N GLY A 18 24.47 9.97 11.71
CA GLY A 18 23.54 9.13 10.96
C GLY A 18 22.51 10.02 10.29
N VAL A 19 22.70 10.29 8.99
CA VAL A 19 21.67 10.87 8.15
C VAL A 19 20.51 9.89 8.25
N LEU A 20 19.42 10.30 8.91
CA LEU A 20 18.14 9.64 8.72
C LEU A 20 17.99 9.55 7.20
N ASP A 21 17.99 8.35 6.64
CA ASP A 21 17.69 8.13 5.22
C ASP A 21 16.21 8.48 5.03
N VAL A 22 15.93 9.79 5.10
CA VAL A 22 14.67 10.39 4.70
C VAL A 22 14.72 10.30 3.20
N ARG A 23 14.29 9.14 2.69
CA ARG A 23 13.82 9.06 1.31
C ARG A 23 12.65 10.01 1.22
N VAL A 24 12.92 11.24 0.77
CA VAL A 24 11.86 12.11 0.26
C VAL A 24 11.24 11.32 -0.88
N PRO A 25 9.96 10.90 -0.79
CA PRO A 25 9.33 10.19 -1.87
C PRO A 25 9.46 11.06 -3.12
N ALA A 26 9.98 10.49 -4.21
CA ALA A 26 9.93 11.19 -5.49
C ALA A 26 8.48 11.58 -5.78
N PRO A 27 8.21 12.71 -6.46
CA PRO A 27 6.86 13.07 -6.85
C PRO A 27 6.16 11.86 -7.49
N ARG A 28 5.02 11.45 -6.93
CA ARG A 28 4.32 10.26 -7.39
C ARG A 28 3.88 10.45 -8.84
N GLY A 29 4.14 9.46 -9.68
CA GLY A 29 3.55 9.40 -11.02
C GLY A 29 2.14 8.84 -10.97
N TYR A 30 1.26 9.35 -11.84
CA TYR A 30 -0.11 8.83 -12.02
C TYR A 30 -0.26 8.26 -13.44
N PRO A 31 0.36 7.10 -13.73
CA PRO A 31 0.41 6.55 -15.08
C PRO A 31 -0.94 6.02 -15.58
N GLY A 32 -1.90 5.79 -14.68
CA GLY A 32 -3.23 5.30 -14.99
C GLY A 32 -4.09 6.35 -15.69
N GLN A 33 -4.68 5.97 -16.81
CA GLN A 33 -5.68 6.74 -17.56
C GLN A 33 -7.08 6.15 -17.32
N ASP A 34 -8.14 6.91 -17.61
CA ASP A 34 -9.54 6.53 -17.34
C ASP A 34 -9.85 6.33 -15.85
N SER A 35 -9.40 7.24 -14.99
CA SER A 35 -9.63 7.25 -13.54
C SER A 35 -11.09 6.99 -13.15
N SER A 36 -12.05 7.56 -13.90
CA SER A 36 -13.48 7.37 -13.67
C SER A 36 -13.93 5.91 -13.84
N ARG A 37 -13.39 5.19 -14.85
CA ARG A 37 -13.66 3.76 -15.06
C ARG A 37 -13.00 2.94 -13.95
N HIS A 38 -11.78 3.32 -13.57
CA HIS A 38 -11.08 2.64 -12.48
C HIS A 38 -11.84 2.76 -11.14
N ALA A 39 -12.27 3.97 -10.77
CA ALA A 39 -13.00 4.24 -9.54
C ALA A 39 -14.32 3.45 -9.46
N ARG A 40 -15.11 3.41 -10.54
CA ARG A 40 -16.35 2.62 -10.61
C ARG A 40 -16.08 1.13 -10.39
N ARG A 41 -15.02 0.60 -11.01
CA ARG A 41 -14.64 -0.81 -10.86
C ARG A 41 -14.19 -1.12 -9.43
N LEU A 42 -13.37 -0.25 -8.83
CA LEU A 42 -12.85 -0.42 -7.48
C LEU A 42 -13.99 -0.44 -6.45
N LEU A 43 -14.85 0.59 -6.44
CA LEU A 43 -15.96 0.68 -5.48
C LEU A 43 -17.07 -0.33 -5.76
N GLY A 44 -17.26 -0.75 -7.02
CA GLY A 44 -18.25 -1.76 -7.38
C GLY A 44 -17.89 -3.17 -6.89
N ARG A 45 -16.59 -3.50 -6.76
CA ARG A 45 -16.11 -4.79 -6.25
C ARG A 45 -16.07 -4.88 -4.73
N ALA A 46 -16.07 -3.73 -4.04
CA ALA A 46 -15.96 -3.68 -2.59
C ALA A 46 -17.17 -4.33 -1.91
N GLU A 47 -16.93 -5.39 -1.13
CA GLU A 47 -17.95 -6.15 -0.40
C GLU A 47 -18.16 -5.62 1.03
N ASN A 48 -17.25 -4.80 1.56
CA ASN A 48 -17.38 -4.28 2.91
C ASN A 48 -18.53 -3.27 3.04
N PRO A 49 -19.32 -3.34 4.12
CA PRO A 49 -20.49 -2.48 4.31
C PRO A 49 -20.14 -1.01 4.53
N ASP A 50 -18.94 -0.73 5.04
CA ASP A 50 -18.40 0.60 5.30
C ASP A 50 -17.57 1.16 4.12
N ARG A 51 -17.71 0.58 2.93
CA ARG A 51 -17.02 1.04 1.72
C ARG A 51 -17.31 2.52 1.41
N PRO A 52 -16.37 3.23 0.76
CA PRO A 52 -16.60 4.60 0.31
C PRO A 52 -17.87 4.73 -0.54
N GLY A 53 -18.66 5.76 -0.26
CA GLY A 53 -19.96 5.99 -0.87
C GLY A 53 -19.91 6.80 -2.16
N GLU A 54 -21.11 7.22 -2.60
CA GLU A 54 -21.33 8.00 -3.82
C GLU A 54 -20.64 9.37 -3.79
N ASP A 55 -20.43 9.94 -2.60
CA ASP A 55 -19.68 11.18 -2.39
C ASP A 55 -18.23 11.04 -2.86
N ILE A 56 -17.55 9.97 -2.44
CA ILE A 56 -16.18 9.67 -2.85
C ILE A 56 -16.15 9.30 -4.33
N LEU A 57 -17.08 8.47 -4.80
CA LEU A 57 -17.15 8.13 -6.22
C LEU A 57 -17.23 9.40 -7.09
N ARG A 58 -18.10 10.35 -6.74
CA ARG A 58 -18.26 11.61 -7.49
C ARG A 58 -16.96 12.41 -7.59
N LEU A 59 -16.17 12.47 -6.52
CA LEU A 59 -14.84 13.12 -6.54
C LEU A 59 -13.90 12.39 -7.50
N LEU A 60 -13.86 11.06 -7.42
CA LEU A 60 -12.96 10.24 -8.24
C LEU A 60 -13.34 10.21 -9.73
N LEU A 61 -14.61 10.46 -10.08
CA LEU A 61 -15.02 10.60 -11.47
C LEU A 61 -14.34 11.78 -12.18
N GLY A 62 -13.97 12.83 -11.44
CA GLY A 62 -13.23 14.00 -11.95
C GLY A 62 -11.71 13.90 -11.84
N ALA A 63 -11.17 12.77 -11.38
CA ALA A 63 -9.73 12.58 -11.25
C ALA A 63 -9.04 12.52 -12.63
N ARG A 64 -7.89 13.18 -12.76
CA ARG A 64 -7.13 13.30 -14.02
C ARG A 64 -6.16 12.15 -14.24
N GLY A 65 -5.83 11.40 -13.19
CA GLY A 65 -4.98 10.22 -13.28
C GLY A 65 -5.05 9.40 -12.01
N TYR A 66 -4.48 8.19 -12.05
CA TYR A 66 -4.34 7.36 -10.87
C TYR A 66 -3.02 6.57 -10.84
N GLY A 67 -2.60 6.19 -9.64
CA GLY A 67 -1.51 5.26 -9.38
C GLY A 67 -1.99 4.11 -8.50
N ILE A 68 -1.39 2.94 -8.67
CA ILE A 68 -1.66 1.77 -7.82
C ILE A 68 -0.35 1.25 -7.29
N GLU A 69 -0.28 1.03 -5.99
CA GLU A 69 0.90 0.50 -5.32
C GLU A 69 0.50 -0.60 -4.33
N ARG A 70 1.27 -1.68 -4.28
CA ARG A 70 1.06 -2.73 -3.28
C ARG A 70 1.80 -2.38 -2.01
N LEU A 71 1.09 -2.28 -0.90
CA LEU A 71 1.67 -2.00 0.40
C LEU A 71 2.35 -3.24 1.00
N PRO A 72 3.36 -3.06 1.86
CA PRO A 72 3.98 -4.15 2.60
C PRO A 72 2.94 -4.94 3.39
N GLU A 73 3.06 -6.26 3.37
CA GLU A 73 2.10 -7.13 4.03
C GLU A 73 2.11 -6.91 5.56
N PRO A 74 0.95 -6.75 6.22
CA PRO A 74 0.91 -6.62 7.67
C PRO A 74 1.50 -7.89 8.30
N ARG A 75 2.54 -7.77 9.15
CA ARG A 75 3.26 -8.90 9.78
C ARG A 75 2.38 -10.02 10.36
N ALA A 76 1.15 -9.73 10.76
CA ALA A 76 0.21 -10.70 11.32
C ALA A 76 -0.49 -11.60 10.27
N ALA A 77 -0.56 -11.20 9.00
CA ALA A 77 -1.22 -11.98 7.94
C ALA A 77 -0.37 -13.20 7.48
N ALA A 78 0.94 -13.16 7.68
CA ALA A 78 1.87 -14.23 7.30
C ALA A 78 1.88 -15.44 8.26
N ALA A 79 1.15 -15.39 9.37
CA ALA A 79 1.17 -16.42 10.41
C ALA A 79 0.04 -17.44 10.21
N GLY A 80 0.23 -18.43 9.34
CA GLY A 80 -0.68 -19.56 9.20
C GLY A 80 -0.22 -20.58 8.17
N GLY A 81 0.04 -21.82 8.59
CA GLY A 81 0.64 -22.90 7.78
C GLY A 81 -0.16 -23.40 6.57
N ARG A 82 -1.24 -22.72 6.17
CA ARG A 82 -1.89 -22.86 4.88
C ARG A 82 -1.79 -21.49 4.19
N ARG A 83 -1.15 -21.42 3.03
CA ARG A 83 -0.97 -20.19 2.23
C ARG A 83 -2.34 -19.57 1.92
N ARG A 84 -2.83 -18.73 2.83
CA ARG A 84 -3.92 -17.81 2.59
C ARG A 84 -3.32 -16.51 2.06
N TRP A 85 -3.98 -15.93 1.10
CA TRP A 85 -3.52 -14.75 0.40
C TRP A 85 -4.23 -13.51 0.95
N CYS A 86 -3.45 -12.48 1.23
CA CYS A 86 -3.90 -11.19 1.71
C CYS A 86 -2.97 -10.13 1.12
N SER A 87 -3.51 -9.08 0.53
CA SER A 87 -2.71 -7.96 0.04
C SER A 87 -3.49 -6.66 0.17
N VAL A 88 -2.77 -5.60 0.51
CA VAL A 88 -3.33 -4.25 0.55
C VAL A 88 -2.71 -3.46 -0.61
N TYR A 89 -3.56 -2.82 -1.39
CA TYR A 89 -3.18 -1.92 -2.48
C TYR A 89 -3.65 -0.51 -2.17
N GLU A 90 -2.77 0.45 -2.36
CA GLU A 90 -3.11 1.86 -2.35
C GLU A 90 -3.45 2.30 -3.76
N HIS A 91 -4.62 2.89 -3.92
CA HIS A 91 -5.12 3.52 -5.13
C HIS A 91 -5.15 5.02 -4.91
N ALA A 92 -4.20 5.71 -5.50
CA ALA A 92 -4.12 7.16 -5.40
C ALA A 92 -4.67 7.80 -6.67
N PHE A 93 -5.55 8.78 -6.47
CA PHE A 93 -6.20 9.52 -7.54
C PHE A 93 -5.78 10.98 -7.47
N LEU A 94 -5.28 11.50 -8.58
CA LEU A 94 -4.97 12.92 -8.73
C LEU A 94 -6.26 13.66 -9.10
N LEU A 95 -6.75 14.51 -8.20
CA LEU A 95 -7.95 15.30 -8.40
C LEU A 95 -7.69 16.54 -9.28
N ALA A 96 -8.77 17.23 -9.67
CA ALA A 96 -8.71 18.39 -10.55
C ALA A 96 -8.09 19.64 -9.88
N ASP A 97 -8.07 19.68 -8.56
CA ASP A 97 -7.48 20.74 -7.74
C ASP A 97 -6.02 20.44 -7.33
N ASP A 98 -5.37 19.48 -8.01
CA ASP A 98 -4.01 18.99 -7.72
C ASP A 98 -3.85 18.28 -6.36
N SER A 99 -4.95 18.03 -5.62
CA SER A 99 -4.92 17.19 -4.42
C SER A 99 -4.92 15.70 -4.77
N GLU A 100 -4.42 14.89 -3.84
CA GLU A 100 -4.44 13.43 -3.93
C GLU A 100 -5.51 12.86 -3.00
N LEU A 101 -6.29 11.90 -3.51
CA LEU A 101 -7.19 11.08 -2.70
C LEU A 101 -6.76 9.63 -2.80
N CYS A 102 -6.42 9.02 -1.66
CA CYS A 102 -6.06 7.61 -1.56
C CYS A 102 -7.22 6.77 -1.07
N LEU A 103 -7.40 5.62 -1.71
CA LEU A 103 -8.22 4.51 -1.23
C LEU A 103 -7.35 3.28 -1.06
N TYR A 104 -7.71 2.43 -0.11
CA TYR A 104 -6.95 1.22 0.24
C TYR A 104 -7.81 0.00 -0.03
N GLU A 105 -7.45 -0.76 -1.06
CA GLU A 105 -8.08 -2.04 -1.41
C GLU A 105 -7.40 -3.15 -0.61
N LEU A 106 -8.17 -3.86 0.20
CA LEU A 106 -7.78 -5.11 0.81
C LEU A 106 -8.36 -6.25 -0.04
N GLU A 107 -7.52 -6.99 -0.73
CA GLU A 107 -7.91 -8.23 -1.39
C GLU A 107 -7.43 -9.43 -0.56
N HIS A 108 -8.31 -10.41 -0.29
CA HIS A 108 -7.97 -11.59 0.53
C HIS A 108 -8.84 -12.82 0.26
N ASP A 109 -8.33 -14.02 0.60
CA ASP A 109 -9.08 -15.29 0.60
C ASP A 109 -9.35 -15.83 2.03
N LEU A 110 -9.26 -14.94 3.02
CA LEU A 110 -9.45 -15.22 4.44
C LEU A 110 -10.92 -15.48 4.82
N THR A 111 -11.72 -16.01 3.91
CA THR A 111 -13.09 -16.44 4.14
C THR A 111 -13.17 -17.96 4.38
N PRO A 112 -14.24 -18.47 5.00
CA PRO A 112 -14.42 -19.92 5.16
C PRO A 112 -14.46 -20.69 3.82
N ASP A 113 -15.05 -20.09 2.79
CA ASP A 113 -15.21 -20.65 1.44
C ASP A 113 -13.99 -20.41 0.52
N ARG A 114 -12.97 -19.66 0.98
CA ARG A 114 -11.78 -19.23 0.22
C ARG A 114 -12.09 -18.44 -1.05
N ARG A 115 -13.27 -17.80 -1.13
CA ARG A 115 -13.54 -16.82 -2.17
C ARG A 115 -12.61 -15.62 -1.99
N LEU A 116 -12.11 -15.10 -3.12
CA LEU A 116 -11.41 -13.83 -3.13
C LEU A 116 -12.42 -12.70 -2.85
N VAL A 117 -12.19 -11.97 -1.77
CA VAL A 117 -12.99 -10.82 -1.36
C VAL A 117 -12.17 -9.55 -1.54
N CYS A 118 -12.84 -8.50 -2.00
CA CYS A 118 -12.29 -7.16 -2.08
C CYS A 118 -13.02 -6.27 -1.08
N GLU A 119 -12.26 -5.56 -0.26
CA GLU A 119 -12.76 -4.51 0.64
C GLU A 119 -12.03 -3.21 0.32
N VAL A 120 -12.70 -2.07 0.43
CA VAL A 120 -12.11 -0.76 0.13
C VAL A 120 -12.32 0.18 1.30
N TYR A 121 -11.25 0.85 1.70
CA TYR A 121 -11.20 1.75 2.85
C TYR A 121 -10.63 3.12 2.46
N ARG A 122 -10.99 4.16 3.21
CA ARG A 122 -10.44 5.53 3.03
C ARG A 122 -9.08 5.73 3.70
N ASP A 123 -8.67 4.76 4.52
CA ASP A 123 -7.53 4.88 5.41
C ASP A 123 -6.76 3.56 5.48
N GLU A 124 -5.43 3.65 5.43
CA GLU A 124 -4.54 2.49 5.46
C GLU A 124 -4.70 1.69 6.76
N VAL A 125 -4.85 2.39 7.89
CA VAL A 125 -4.96 1.76 9.21
C VAL A 125 -6.27 0.96 9.29
N ALA A 126 -7.36 1.44 8.70
CA ALA A 126 -8.62 0.70 8.60
C ALA A 126 -8.47 -0.59 7.78
N ALA A 127 -7.83 -0.53 6.60
CA ALA A 127 -7.54 -1.70 5.78
C ALA A 127 -6.63 -2.70 6.51
N ALA A 128 -5.56 -2.21 7.15
CA ALA A 128 -4.65 -3.05 7.92
C ALA A 128 -5.33 -3.69 9.15
N ARG A 129 -6.26 -2.98 9.80
CA ARG A 129 -7.09 -3.54 10.88
C ARG A 129 -8.01 -4.63 10.36
N ALA A 130 -8.66 -4.43 9.21
CA ALA A 130 -9.51 -5.44 8.59
C ALA A 130 -8.74 -6.71 8.25
N ALA A 131 -7.58 -6.58 7.61
CA ALA A 131 -6.68 -7.70 7.32
C ALA A 131 -6.34 -8.52 8.59
N ARG A 132 -6.00 -7.83 9.70
CA ARG A 132 -5.72 -8.48 10.98
C ARG A 132 -6.94 -9.19 11.58
N ARG A 133 -8.14 -8.61 11.44
CA ARG A 133 -9.38 -9.24 11.92
C ARG A 133 -9.64 -10.54 11.18
N HIS A 134 -9.54 -10.53 9.85
CA HIS A 134 -9.74 -11.71 9.01
C HIS A 134 -8.70 -12.81 9.29
N ALA A 135 -7.43 -12.44 9.44
CA ALA A 135 -6.37 -13.40 9.76
C ALA A 135 -6.63 -14.10 11.11
N ARG A 136 -7.10 -13.35 12.12
CA ARG A 136 -7.47 -13.91 13.44
C ARG A 136 -8.69 -14.80 13.38
N ALA A 137 -9.71 -14.42 12.61
CA ALA A 137 -10.93 -15.21 12.47
C ALA A 137 -10.63 -16.58 11.86
N VAL A 138 -9.76 -16.63 10.85
CA VAL A 138 -9.27 -17.87 10.25
C VAL A 138 -8.42 -18.70 11.21
N ALA A 139 -7.59 -18.08 12.04
CA ALA A 139 -6.74 -18.81 12.98
C ALA A 139 -7.53 -19.41 14.16
N ALA A 140 -8.72 -18.89 14.43
CA ALA A 140 -9.60 -19.34 15.51
C ALA A 140 -10.61 -20.42 15.09
N GLY A 141 -10.77 -20.69 13.78
CA GLY A 141 -11.68 -21.71 13.22
C GLY A 141 -10.93 -22.91 12.68
#